data_AF-A0A6B3GZK3-F1
#
_entry.id   AF-A0A6B3GZK3-F1
#
_cell.length_a   1.000
_cell.length_b   1.000
_cell.length_c   1.000
_cell.angle_alpha   90.00
_cell.angle_beta   90.00
_cell.angle_gamma   90.00
#
_symmetry.space_group_name_H-M   'P 1'
#
loop_
_entity.id
_entity.type
_entity.pdbx_description
1 polymer ?
#
loop_
_entity_poly.entity_id
_entity_poly.type
_entity_poly.pdbx_seq_one_letter_code
_entity_poly.pdbx_strand_id
1 'polypeptide(L)'
;RWGNWFNQELYGKPTDLPWALEISEGPNRVAGTYHPTFLYESLWCIGVALLVIWADRRFRLGHGRAFALYVAAYCAGRGWIEYMRVDE
;
A
#
# COMPACT_ATOMS: atom_id res chain seq x y z
N ARG A 1 -6.06 8.51 -1.79
CA ARG A 1 -4.62 8.17 -1.78
C ARG A 1 -3.89 8.90 -2.93
N TRP A 2 -4.39 8.88 -4.17
CA TRP A 2 -3.81 9.64 -5.31
C TRP A 2 -3.71 11.16 -5.08
N GLY A 3 -4.58 11.73 -4.25
CA GLY A 3 -4.48 13.14 -3.83
C GLY A 3 -3.13 13.51 -3.22
N ASN A 4 -2.46 12.59 -2.52
CA ASN A 4 -1.13 12.82 -1.93
C ASN A 4 -0.05 12.94 -3.02
N TRP A 5 -0.20 12.19 -4.12
CA TRP A 5 0.69 12.30 -5.27
C TRP A 5 0.50 13.64 -5.99
N PHE A 6 -0.75 14.06 -6.25
CA PHE A 6 -1.04 15.35 -6.88
C PHE A 6 -0.64 16.54 -6.01
N ASN A 7 -0.87 16.47 -4.70
CA ASN A 7 -0.43 17.50 -3.77
C ASN A 7 1.08 17.47 -3.52
N GLN A 8 1.78 16.40 -3.92
CA GLN A 8 3.17 16.12 -3.51
C GLN A 8 3.33 16.25 -1.99
N GLU A 9 2.50 15.52 -1.24
CA GLU A 9 2.45 15.46 0.22
C GLU A 9 2.55 13.98 0.67
N LEU A 10 3.14 13.70 1.84
CA LEU A 10 3.24 12.33 2.41
C LEU A 10 3.97 11.29 1.52
N TYR A 11 5.10 11.67 0.90
CA TYR A 11 6.02 10.74 0.24
C TYR A 11 6.98 10.06 1.25
N GLY A 12 7.53 8.91 0.86
CA GLY A 12 8.36 8.08 1.74
C GLY A 12 9.78 8.61 1.94
N LYS A 13 10.66 7.77 2.49
CA LYS A 13 12.09 8.09 2.64
C LYS A 13 12.78 8.31 1.28
N PRO A 14 13.89 9.07 1.24
CA PRO A 14 14.71 9.20 0.04
C PRO A 14 15.11 7.81 -0.49
N THR A 15 15.08 7.63 -1.80
CA THR A 15 15.42 6.36 -2.43
C THR A 15 16.01 6.56 -3.81
N ASP A 16 16.95 5.68 -4.17
CA ASP A 16 17.61 5.68 -5.48
C ASP A 16 17.10 4.56 -6.40
N LEU A 17 15.95 3.97 -6.05
CA LEU A 17 15.33 2.92 -6.83
C LEU A 17 14.82 3.46 -8.18
N PRO A 18 14.80 2.64 -9.25
CA PRO A 18 14.43 3.11 -10.59
C PRO A 18 12.96 3.50 -10.73
N TRP A 19 12.12 3.22 -9.72
CA TRP A 19 10.73 3.67 -9.63
C TRP A 19 10.51 4.73 -8.55
N ALA A 20 11.58 5.39 -8.09
CA ALA A 20 11.47 6.50 -7.16
C ALA A 20 10.58 7.61 -7.74
N LEU A 21 9.80 8.24 -6.87
CA LEU A 21 9.01 9.41 -7.21
C LEU A 21 9.90 10.64 -7.06
N GLU A 22 10.09 11.37 -8.15
CA GLU A 22 10.74 12.67 -8.14
C GLU A 22 9.77 13.72 -7.59
N ILE A 23 10.15 14.36 -6.49
CA ILE A 23 9.43 15.47 -5.88
C ILE A 23 10.13 16.77 -6.27
N SER A 24 9.35 17.75 -6.72
CA SER A 24 9.85 19.07 -7.08
C SER A 24 10.08 19.94 -5.84
N GLU A 25 11.04 20.87 -5.91
CA GLU A 25 11.28 21.82 -4.84
C GLU A 25 10.04 22.67 -4.55
N GLY A 26 9.76 22.92 -3.28
CA GLY A 26 8.66 23.78 -2.87
C GLY A 26 8.92 24.45 -1.52
N PRO A 27 8.00 25.32 -1.05
CA PRO A 27 8.21 26.15 0.14
C PRO A 27 8.62 25.38 1.41
N ASN A 28 8.25 24.11 1.50
CA ASN A 28 8.60 23.19 2.59
C ASN A 28 9.01 21.80 2.05
N ARG A 29 9.53 21.72 0.82
CA ARG A 29 9.83 20.46 0.13
C ARG A 29 11.20 20.52 -0.50
N VAL A 30 12.06 19.58 -0.10
CA VAL A 30 13.38 19.39 -0.72
C VAL A 30 13.19 18.56 -1.98
N ALA A 31 13.76 19.04 -3.10
CA ALA A 31 13.76 18.28 -4.33
C ALA A 31 14.57 16.99 -4.17
N GLY A 32 14.06 15.88 -4.70
CA GLY A 32 14.75 14.61 -4.60
C GLY A 32 13.88 13.42 -5.01
N THR A 33 14.51 12.25 -5.00
CA THR A 33 13.87 10.97 -5.29
C THR A 33 13.43 10.30 -4.00
N TYR A 34 12.15 9.97 -3.91
CA TYR A 34 11.54 9.41 -2.70
C TYR A 34 10.73 8.16 -3.02
N HIS A 35 10.51 7.30 -2.02
CA HIS A 35 9.65 6.15 -2.21
C HIS A 35 8.20 6.60 -2.52
N PRO A 36 7.57 6.06 -3.58
CA PRO A 36 6.17 6.31 -3.89
C PRO A 36 5.27 5.52 -2.93
N THR A 37 5.24 5.93 -1.66
CA THR A 37 4.39 5.34 -0.60
C THR A 37 2.94 5.25 -1.02
N PHE A 38 2.45 6.28 -1.70
CA PHE A 38 1.12 6.30 -2.30
C PHE A 38 0.88 5.10 -3.24
N LEU A 39 1.83 4.79 -4.13
CA LEU A 39 1.72 3.66 -5.06
C LEU A 39 1.69 2.34 -4.30
N TYR A 40 2.55 2.19 -3.28
CA TYR A 40 2.56 0.99 -2.44
C TYR A 40 1.24 0.79 -1.71
N GLU A 41 0.66 1.84 -1.13
CA GLU A 41 -0.65 1.79 -0.49
C GLU A 41 -1.76 1.42 -1.48
N SER A 42 -1.73 1.98 -2.70
CA SER A 42 -2.70 1.67 -3.74
C SER A 42 -2.59 0.24 -4.27
N LEU A 43 -1.36 -0.23 -4.54
CA LEU A 43 -1.10 -1.62 -4.94
C LEU A 43 -1.54 -2.60 -3.85
N TRP A 44 -1.30 -2.25 -2.58
CA TRP A 44 -1.76 -3.04 -1.45
C TRP A 44 -3.30 -3.13 -1.41
N CYS A 45 -4.01 -2.00 -1.52
CA CYS A 45 -5.47 -2.00 -1.58
C CYS A 45 -6.01 -2.84 -2.75
N ILE A 46 -5.40 -2.74 -3.93
CA ILE A 46 -5.78 -3.54 -5.10
C ILE A 46 -5.48 -5.03 -4.87
N GLY A 47 -4.31 -5.37 -4.32
CA GLY A 47 -3.93 -6.73 -3.99
C GLY A 47 -4.91 -7.40 -3.01
N VAL A 48 -5.30 -6.67 -1.95
CA VAL A 48 -6.32 -7.12 -1.01
C VAL A 48 -7.68 -7.28 -1.71
N ALA A 49 -8.10 -6.32 -2.53
CA ALA A 49 -9.37 -6.41 -3.26
C ALA A 49 -9.41 -7.62 -4.22
N LEU A 50 -8.34 -7.85 -4.98
CA LEU A 50 -8.21 -8.99 -5.88
C LEU A 50 -8.20 -10.31 -5.13
N LEU A 51 -7.50 -10.39 -4.00
CA LEU A 51 -7.49 -11.58 -3.14
C LEU A 51 -8.90 -11.91 -2.63
N VAL A 52 -9.64 -10.90 -2.18
CA VAL A 52 -11.02 -11.05 -1.73
C VAL A 52 -11.94 -11.53 -2.85
N ILE A 53 -11.89 -10.89 -4.03
CA ILE A 53 -12.71 -11.26 -5.19
C ILE A 53 -12.35 -12.66 -5.70
N TRP A 54 -11.06 -13.00 -5.77
CA TRP A 54 -10.60 -14.31 -6.20
C TRP A 54 -11.08 -15.41 -5.26
N ALA A 55 -10.96 -15.20 -3.95
CA ALA A 55 -11.40 -16.17 -2.96
C ALA A 55 -12.92 -16.33 -2.94
N ASP A 56 -13.68 -15.24 -3.09
CA ASP A 56 -15.14 -15.28 -3.22
C ASP A 56 -15.58 -16.12 -4.43
N ARG A 57 -14.98 -15.86 -5.60
CA ARG A 57 -15.24 -16.63 -6.83
C ARG A 57 -14.79 -18.08 -6.76
N ARG A 58 -13.60 -18.36 -6.18
CA ARG A 58 -13.00 -19.70 -6.20
C ARG A 58 -13.68 -20.67 -5.24
N PHE A 59 -14.26 -20.16 -4.15
CA PHE A 59 -14.75 -21.00 -3.06
C PHE A 59 -16.25 -20.90 -2.78
N ARG A 60 -17.01 -20.04 -3.50
CA ARG A 60 -18.46 -19.80 -3.27
C ARG A 60 -18.74 -19.68 -1.77
N LEU A 61 -18.12 -18.69 -1.16
CA LEU A 61 -18.05 -18.53 0.28
C LEU A 61 -19.45 -18.21 0.84
N GLY A 62 -20.13 -19.22 1.39
CA GLY A 62 -21.31 -18.99 2.24
C GLY A 62 -20.97 -18.17 3.49
N HIS A 63 -22.00 -17.56 4.09
CA HIS A 63 -22.01 -16.50 5.12
C HIS A 63 -20.88 -16.48 6.18
N GLY A 64 -20.27 -17.60 6.59
CA GLY A 64 -19.18 -17.63 7.57
C GLY A 64 -17.75 -17.54 7.00
N ARG A 65 -17.54 -17.91 5.74
CA ARG A 65 -16.17 -18.00 5.18
C ARG A 65 -15.65 -16.66 4.66
N ALA A 66 -16.55 -15.71 4.34
CA ALA A 66 -16.19 -14.32 4.06
C ALA A 66 -15.54 -13.64 5.28
N PHE A 67 -16.02 -13.93 6.49
CA PHE A 67 -15.45 -13.43 7.74
C PHE A 67 -14.04 -14.00 7.99
N ALA A 68 -13.85 -15.31 7.81
CA ALA A 68 -12.54 -15.94 7.93
C ALA A 68 -11.52 -15.37 6.93
N LEU A 69 -11.98 -15.06 5.71
CA LEU A 69 -11.13 -14.43 4.69
C LEU A 69 -10.73 -13.00 5.09
N TYR A 70 -11.66 -12.23 5.66
CA TYR A 70 -11.39 -10.89 6.17
C TYR A 70 -10.32 -10.93 7.29
N VAL A 71 -10.44 -11.87 8.23
CA VAL A 71 -9.46 -12.06 9.31
C VAL A 71 -8.09 -12.47 8.75
N ALA A 72 -8.04 -13.40 7.79
CA ALA A 72 -6.79 -13.81 7.17
C ALA A 72 -6.11 -12.68 6.38
N ALA A 73 -6.88 -11.89 5.62
CA ALA A 73 -6.37 -10.72 4.90
C ALA A 73 -5.86 -9.64 5.86
N TYR A 74 -6.55 -9.43 6.99
CA TYR A 74 -6.11 -8.53 8.04
C TYR A 74 -4.81 -9.00 8.70
N CYS A 75 -4.67 -10.29 9.01
CA CYS A 75 -3.43 -10.86 9.55
C CYS A 75 -2.26 -10.77 8.55
N ALA A 76 -2.50 -11.05 7.26
CA ALA A 76 -1.49 -10.91 6.22
C ALA A 76 -1.06 -9.45 6.02
N GLY A 77 -2.02 -8.51 6.08
CA GLY A 77 -1.72 -7.08 6.03
C GLY A 77 -1.01 -6.55 7.27
N ARG A 78 -1.36 -7.05 8.45
CA ARG A 78 -0.59 -6.79 9.68
C ARG A 78 0.83 -7.30 9.55
N GLY A 79 1.03 -8.53 9.05
CA GLY A 79 2.37 -9.09 8.82
C GLY A 79 3.21 -8.30 7.81
N TRP A 80 2.59 -7.82 6.73
CA TRP A 80 3.28 -7.00 5.72
C TRP A 80 3.61 -5.58 6.23
N ILE A 81 2.68 -4.95 6.97
CA ILE A 81 2.91 -3.65 7.59
C ILE A 81 3.98 -3.75 8.69
N GLU A 82 3.99 -4.83 9.47
CA GLU A 82 5.04 -5.12 10.44
C GLU A 82 6.38 -5.35 9.73
N TYR A 83 6.42 -6.08 8.62
CA TYR A 83 7.64 -6.30 7.84
C TYR A 83 8.19 -5.01 7.20
N MET A 84 7.31 -4.09 6.78
CA MET A 84 7.70 -2.76 6.28
C MET A 84 8.09 -1.79 7.41
N ARG A 85 7.61 -2.02 8.63
CA ARG A 85 8.14 -1.39 9.84
C ARG A 85 9.38 -2.15 10.26
N VAL A 86 10.49 -1.84 9.60
CA VAL A 86 11.82 -2.10 10.14
C VAL A 86 11.85 -1.43 11.52
N ASP A 87 11.83 -2.25 12.57
CA ASP A 87 12.17 -1.86 13.94
C ASP A 87 13.51 -1.10 13.91
N GLU A 88 13.53 -0.01 14.67
CA GLU A 88 14.65 0.84 15.16
C GLU A 88 16.08 0.56 14.66
#